data_AF-A0A7V9ICQ1-F1
#
_entry.id   AF-A0A7V9ICQ1-F1
#
_cell.length_a   1.000
_cell.length_b   1.000
_cell.length_c   1.000
_cell.angle_alpha   90.00
_cell.angle_beta   90.00
_cell.angle_gamma   90.00
#
_symmetry.space_group_name_H-M   'P 1'
#
loop_
_entity.id
_entity.type
_entity.pdbx_description
1 polymer ?
#
loop_
_entity_poly.entity_id
_entity_poly.type
_entity_poly.pdbx_seq_one_letter_code
_entity_poly.pdbx_strand_id
1 'polypeptide(L)'
;MSRLLHSALRSTLPKLREQQHSKDPMVYAVFYFPLSGWKWFVTEGAANGDDFLFFGYVIGFEAELGYFSWSELKSVNIDGIRVESVENFEPAVLSDCVSRFTSNE
;
A
#
# COMPACT_ATOMS: atom_id res chain seq x y z
N MET A 1 -17.66 5.34 2.41
CA MET A 1 -16.65 5.51 3.47
C MET A 1 -15.61 4.42 3.31
N SER A 2 -14.60 4.66 2.47
CA SER A 2 -13.49 3.73 2.33
C SER A 2 -12.68 3.72 3.64
N ARG A 3 -12.51 2.53 4.23
CA ARG A 3 -11.62 2.30 5.36
C ARG A 3 -10.35 1.69 4.80
N LEU A 4 -9.28 2.49 4.73
CA LEU A 4 -7.97 2.08 4.20
C LEU A 4 -7.50 0.71 4.74
N LEU A 5 -7.72 0.41 6.03
CA LEU A 5 -7.40 -0.88 6.62
C LEU A 5 -8.64 -1.50 7.28
N HIS A 6 -9.32 -2.40 6.56
CA HIS A 6 -10.43 -3.19 7.07
C HIS A 6 -10.00 -4.63 7.42
N SER A 7 -10.84 -5.34 8.19
CA SER A 7 -10.53 -6.69 8.70
C SER A 7 -10.20 -7.69 7.58
N ALA A 8 -10.95 -7.66 6.47
CA ALA A 8 -10.67 -8.56 5.35
C ALA A 8 -9.25 -8.36 4.76
N LEU A 9 -8.77 -7.12 4.59
CA LEU A 9 -7.40 -6.89 4.08
C LEU A 9 -6.34 -7.44 5.05
N ARG A 10 -6.54 -7.27 6.36
CA ARG A 10 -5.61 -7.82 7.37
C ARG A 10 -5.51 -9.35 7.30
N SER A 11 -6.61 -10.02 6.97
CA SER A 11 -6.67 -11.47 6.87
C SER A 11 -6.14 -12.03 5.55
N THR A 12 -6.04 -11.21 4.50
CA THR A 12 -5.57 -11.64 3.17
C THR A 12 -4.09 -11.35 2.93
N LEU A 13 -3.49 -10.41 3.67
CA LEU A 13 -2.09 -10.07 3.50
C LEU A 13 -1.17 -11.24 3.87
N PRO A 14 -0.19 -11.58 3.01
CA PRO A 14 0.94 -12.42 3.38
C PRO A 14 1.69 -11.82 4.57
N LYS A 15 2.30 -12.67 5.39
CA LYS A 15 3.17 -12.20 6.48
C LYS A 15 4.40 -11.53 5.90
N LEU A 16 5.01 -10.65 6.70
CA LEU A 16 6.27 -10.02 6.34
C LEU A 16 7.31 -11.08 5.96
N ARG A 17 8.00 -10.84 4.84
CA ARG A 17 9.04 -11.67 4.22
C ARG A 17 8.56 -12.93 3.49
N GLU A 18 7.26 -13.21 3.39
CA GLU A 18 6.75 -14.37 2.63
C GLU A 18 7.00 -14.27 1.11
N GLN A 19 7.12 -13.06 0.58
CA GLN A 19 7.38 -12.75 -0.82
C GLN A 19 8.81 -12.26 -1.08
N GLN A 20 9.74 -12.34 -0.11
CA GLN A 20 11.09 -11.72 -0.18
C GLN A 20 11.97 -12.18 -1.37
N HIS A 21 11.67 -13.33 -1.97
CA HIS A 21 12.40 -13.88 -3.12
C HIS A 21 11.67 -13.65 -4.45
N SER A 22 10.47 -13.07 -4.42
CA SER A 22 9.74 -12.72 -5.63
C SER A 22 10.34 -11.48 -6.26
N LYS A 23 10.69 -11.56 -7.55
CA LYS A 23 11.09 -10.39 -8.33
C LYS A 23 9.91 -9.49 -8.70
N ASP A 24 8.70 -10.03 -8.62
CA ASP A 24 7.46 -9.36 -8.96
C ASP A 24 6.37 -9.78 -7.95
N PRO A 25 6.41 -9.21 -6.72
CA PRO A 25 5.52 -9.63 -5.65
C PRO A 25 4.06 -9.29 -5.96
N MET A 26 3.14 -10.08 -5.43
CA MET A 26 1.70 -9.82 -5.47
C MET A 26 1.36 -8.63 -4.58
N VAL A 27 0.63 -7.67 -5.13
CA VAL A 27 0.07 -6.52 -4.42
C VAL A 27 -1.37 -6.86 -4.02
N TYR A 28 -1.74 -6.55 -2.78
CA TYR A 28 -3.06 -6.84 -2.20
C TYR A 28 -3.89 -5.59 -1.91
N ALA A 29 -3.25 -4.42 -1.89
CA ALA A 29 -3.93 -3.13 -1.79
C ALA A 29 -3.05 -2.04 -2.39
N VAL A 30 -3.70 -1.00 -2.91
CA VAL A 30 -3.03 0.23 -3.34
C VAL A 30 -3.61 1.38 -2.55
N PHE A 31 -2.74 2.10 -1.85
CA PHE A 31 -3.05 3.38 -1.24
C PHE A 31 -2.46 4.52 -2.07
N TYR A 32 -3.13 5.67 -2.09
CA TYR A 32 -2.65 6.85 -2.79
C TYR A 32 -3.01 8.12 -2.03
N PHE A 33 -2.21 9.17 -2.19
CA PHE A 33 -2.53 10.48 -1.66
C PHE A 33 -3.07 11.40 -2.78
N PRO A 34 -4.31 11.90 -2.69
CA PRO A 34 -4.95 12.62 -3.81
C PRO A 34 -4.25 13.91 -4.27
N LEU A 35 -3.43 14.52 -3.42
CA LEU A 35 -2.75 15.79 -3.72
C LEU A 35 -1.31 15.61 -4.23
N SER A 36 -0.84 14.39 -4.43
CA SER A 36 0.50 14.15 -4.95
C SER A 36 0.59 12.87 -5.79
N GLY A 37 1.77 12.60 -6.33
CA GLY A 37 2.07 11.33 -6.99
C GLY A 37 2.21 10.15 -6.03
N TRP A 38 2.13 10.36 -4.71
CA TRP A 38 2.47 9.34 -3.71
C TRP A 38 1.53 8.14 -3.74
N LYS A 39 2.12 6.94 -3.80
CA LYS A 39 1.40 5.66 -3.86
C LYS A 39 2.12 4.60 -3.04
N TRP A 40 1.36 3.72 -2.41
CA TRP A 40 1.85 2.58 -1.65
C TRP A 40 1.17 1.31 -2.16
N PHE A 41 1.96 0.40 -2.72
CA PHE A 41 1.54 -0.90 -3.22
C PHE A 41 1.84 -1.95 -2.16
N VAL A 42 0.84 -2.35 -1.40
CA VAL A 42 0.97 -3.24 -0.25
C VAL A 42 1.17 -4.68 -0.72
N THR A 43 2.29 -5.30 -0.38
CA THR A 43 2.58 -6.70 -0.72
C THR A 43 2.43 -7.62 0.49
N GLU A 44 2.78 -7.14 1.68
CA GLU A 44 2.76 -7.94 2.91
C GLU A 44 2.34 -7.05 4.09
N GLY A 45 1.98 -7.70 5.21
CA GLY A 45 1.80 -6.97 6.45
C GLY A 45 1.65 -7.83 7.67
N ALA A 46 1.81 -7.22 8.84
CA ALA A 46 1.62 -7.86 10.12
C ALA A 46 1.20 -6.83 11.18
N ALA A 47 0.49 -7.30 12.21
CA ALA A 47 0.26 -6.52 13.41
C ALA A 47 1.61 -6.22 14.10
N ASN A 48 1.78 -4.97 14.55
CA ASN A 48 2.97 -4.52 15.25
C ASN A 48 2.56 -3.70 16.49
N GLY A 49 2.35 -4.39 17.62
CA GLY A 49 1.75 -3.80 18.82
C GLY A 49 0.33 -3.30 18.54
N ASP A 50 0.08 -2.03 18.82
CA ASP A 50 -1.20 -1.35 18.56
C ASP A 50 -1.33 -0.81 17.13
N ASP A 51 -0.31 -1.03 16.28
CA ASP A 51 -0.28 -0.58 14.90
C ASP A 51 -0.24 -1.76 13.91
N PHE A 52 -0.16 -1.44 12.63
CA PHE A 52 0.00 -2.41 11.55
C PHE A 52 1.16 -1.99 10.65
N LEU A 53 2.13 -2.89 10.49
CA LEU A 53 3.29 -2.68 9.64
C LEU A 53 3.04 -3.34 8.29
N PHE A 54 3.23 -2.58 7.22
CA PHE A 54 3.20 -3.06 5.85
C PHE A 54 4.61 -3.16 5.29
N PHE A 55 4.75 -4.01 4.29
CA PHE A 55 5.87 -3.98 3.36
C PHE A 55 5.30 -3.89 1.95
N GLY A 56 5.98 -3.14 1.08
CA GLY A 56 5.47 -2.90 -0.26
C GLY A 56 6.32 -1.92 -1.06
N TYR A 57 5.89 -1.67 -2.29
CA TYR A 57 6.54 -0.67 -3.14
C TYR A 57 5.93 0.70 -2.86
N VAL A 58 6.77 1.70 -2.64
CA VAL A 58 6.37 3.06 -2.31
C VAL A 58 6.90 3.97 -3.39
N ILE A 59 6.00 4.71 -4.03
CA ILE A 59 6.34 5.85 -4.88
C ILE A 59 6.18 7.08 -4.00
N GLY A 60 7.30 7.70 -3.63
CA GLY A 60 7.35 8.93 -2.85
C GLY A 60 8.29 9.95 -3.48
N PHE A 61 9.32 10.34 -2.74
CA PHE A 61 10.45 11.10 -3.32
C PHE A 61 11.32 10.23 -4.23
N GLU A 62 11.51 8.98 -3.83
CA GLU A 62 12.10 7.91 -4.64
C GLU A 62 11.13 6.74 -4.66
N ALA A 63 11.34 5.83 -5.62
CA ALA A 63 10.48 4.68 -5.80
C ALA A 63 11.21 3.41 -5.32
N GLU A 64 10.79 2.85 -4.19
CA GLU A 64 11.53 1.79 -3.48
C GLU A 64 10.63 0.76 -2.81
N LEU A 65 11.17 -0.43 -2.56
CA LEU A 65 10.54 -1.41 -1.67
C LEU A 65 10.91 -1.09 -0.23
N GLY A 66 9.91 -0.85 0.62
CA GLY A 66 10.13 -0.38 1.98
C GLY A 66 9.01 -0.73 2.93
N TYR A 67 9.28 -0.48 4.21
CA TYR A 67 8.29 -0.59 5.26
C TYR A 67 7.54 0.74 5.43
N PHE A 68 6.25 0.64 5.73
CA PHE A 68 5.43 1.78 6.13
C PHE A 68 4.32 1.27 7.05
N SER A 69 3.84 2.14 7.92
CA SER A 69 2.89 1.78 8.97
C SER A 69 1.51 2.40 8.72
N TRP A 70 0.52 1.80 9.34
CA TRP A 70 -0.84 2.32 9.33
C TRP A 70 -0.94 3.68 10.03
N SER A 71 -0.15 3.94 11.07
CA SER A 71 -0.07 5.26 11.69
C SER A 71 0.54 6.32 10.76
N GLU A 72 1.59 6.01 10.01
CA GLU A 72 2.20 6.92 9.03
C GLU A 72 1.19 7.30 7.93
N LEU A 73 0.50 6.33 7.31
CA LEU A 73 -0.53 6.61 6.29
C LEU A 73 -1.64 7.53 6.83
N LYS A 74 -2.06 7.35 8.08
CA LYS A 74 -3.08 8.20 8.72
C LYS A 74 -2.58 9.61 9.06
N SER A 75 -1.28 9.77 9.29
CA SER A 75 -0.66 11.07 9.60
C SER A 75 -0.59 11.98 8.38
N VAL A 76 -0.61 11.42 7.16
CA VAL A 76 -0.72 12.19 5.93
C VAL A 76 -2.10 12.83 5.87
N ASN A 77 -2.13 14.14 6.15
CA ASN A 77 -3.32 14.95 6.15
C ASN A 77 -2.95 16.39 5.76
N ILE A 78 -3.45 16.85 4.62
CA ILE A 78 -3.32 18.24 4.17
C ILE A 78 -4.74 18.80 4.04
N ASP A 79 -5.07 19.79 4.87
CA ASP A 79 -6.37 20.46 4.89
C ASP A 79 -7.59 19.52 4.93
N GLY A 80 -7.45 18.38 5.62
CA GLY A 80 -8.49 17.36 5.75
C GLY A 80 -8.47 16.27 4.67
N ILE A 81 -7.64 16.43 3.62
CA ILE A 81 -7.42 15.45 2.57
C ILE A 81 -6.38 14.44 3.06
N ARG A 82 -6.71 13.16 2.96
CA ARG A 82 -5.93 12.05 3.52
C ARG A 82 -5.59 11.03 2.44
N VAL A 83 -4.73 10.08 2.79
CA VAL A 83 -4.52 8.89 1.97
C VAL A 83 -5.84 8.15 1.78
N GLU A 84 -6.05 7.61 0.58
CA GLU A 84 -7.20 6.81 0.17
C GLU A 84 -6.76 5.42 -0.32
N SER A 85 -7.69 4.47 -0.35
CA SER A 85 -7.48 3.13 -0.89
C SER A 85 -8.25 2.96 -2.18
N VAL A 86 -7.67 2.29 -3.16
CA VAL A 86 -8.39 1.87 -4.37
C VAL A 86 -9.51 0.91 -3.98
N GLU A 87 -10.76 1.27 -4.32
CA GLU A 87 -11.93 0.43 -4.04
C GLU A 87 -11.96 -0.80 -4.96
N ASN A 88 -12.44 -1.93 -4.43
CA ASN A 88 -12.56 -3.20 -5.17
C ASN A 88 -11.28 -3.60 -5.90
N PHE A 89 -10.12 -3.35 -5.27
CA PHE A 89 -8.84 -3.75 -5.81
C PHE A 89 -8.69 -5.27 -5.76
N GLU A 90 -8.49 -5.88 -6.93
CA GLU A 90 -8.15 -7.29 -7.06
C GLU A 90 -6.63 -7.46 -7.04
N PRO A 91 -6.08 -8.41 -6.27
CA PRO A 91 -4.64 -8.64 -6.22
C PRO A 91 -4.03 -8.88 -7.61
N ALA A 92 -2.92 -8.21 -7.87
CA ALA A 92 -2.17 -8.32 -9.12
C ALA A 92 -0.66 -8.17 -8.86
N VAL A 93 0.17 -8.62 -9.80
CA VAL A 93 1.62 -8.49 -9.68
C VAL A 93 2.04 -7.02 -9.68
N LEU A 94 3.14 -6.72 -8.99
CA LEU A 94 3.62 -5.35 -8.79
C LEU A 94 3.84 -4.62 -10.13
N SER A 95 4.44 -5.28 -11.11
CA SER A 95 4.68 -4.71 -12.44
C SER A 95 3.39 -4.21 -13.12
N ASP A 96 2.33 -5.01 -13.10
CA ASP A 96 1.01 -4.65 -13.62
C ASP A 96 0.38 -3.50 -12.83
N CYS A 97 0.52 -3.52 -11.50
CA CYS A 97 -0.01 -2.46 -10.65
C CYS A 97 0.67 -1.13 -10.92
N VAL A 98 2.01 -1.10 -10.97
CA VAL A 98 2.77 0.12 -11.27
C VAL A 98 2.33 0.66 -12.64
N SER A 99 2.33 -0.19 -13.68
CA SER A 99 1.83 0.19 -15.00
C SER A 99 0.42 0.79 -14.93
N ARG A 100 -0.55 0.12 -14.29
CA ARG A 100 -1.95 0.59 -14.20
C ARG A 100 -2.09 1.94 -13.47
N PHE A 101 -1.33 2.15 -12.40
CA PHE A 101 -1.52 3.31 -11.51
C PHE A 101 -0.52 4.45 -11.77
N THR A 102 0.42 4.31 -12.71
CA THR A 102 1.34 5.38 -13.11
C THR A 102 1.30 5.76 -14.59
N SER A 103 0.57 5.03 -15.46
CA SER A 103 0.60 5.25 -16.92
C SER A 103 -0.16 6.48 -17.45
N ASN A 104 -0.44 7.50 -16.63
CA ASN A 104 -1.13 8.73 -17.06
C ASN A 104 -0.46 10.01 -16.49
N GLU A 105 0.87 10.00 -16.34
CA GLU A 105 1.66 11.24 -16.33
C GLU A 105 2.18 11.57 -17.74
#